data_AF-A0AAP0X7S6-F1
#
_entry.id   AF-A0AAP0X7S6-F1
#
_cell.length_a   1.000
_cell.length_b   1.000
_cell.length_c   1.000
_cell.angle_alpha   90.00
_cell.angle_beta   90.00
_cell.angle_gamma   90.00
#
_symmetry.space_group_name_H-M   'P 1'
#
loop_
_entity.id
_entity.type
_entity.pdbx_description
1 polymer ?
#
loop_
_entity_poly.entity_id
_entity_poly.type
_entity_poly.pdbx_seq_one_letter_code
_entity_poly.pdbx_strand_id
1 'polypeptide(L)'
;MKPPVSLENESSMSVKSFISPDDFTQLEVYTENGIDYGKVRDLVPVLAQCYFEEKLPITLSHLQASILLCMGLQRNDITYIEGSMKLERQQILSLFRKVMKKFHKYLYDLLTKEFDSNFPQVREVTLLPHSVSVDDDLDDGAKQVIEMKKIENIDVLNPESLQQFSIADREAEFEHSLRHCTMVSPSGLISVKSN
;
A
#
# COMPACT_ATOMS: atom_id res chain seq x y z
N MET A 1 -9.04 8.60 -36.37
CA MET A 1 -9.94 9.38 -35.50
C MET A 1 -10.00 8.69 -34.15
N LYS A 2 -9.49 9.35 -33.10
CA LYS A 2 -9.57 8.85 -31.72
C LYS A 2 -10.95 9.24 -31.18
N PRO A 3 -11.73 8.33 -30.58
CA PRO A 3 -13.06 8.66 -30.07
C PRO A 3 -12.95 9.67 -28.91
N PRO A 4 -14.02 10.44 -28.64
CA PRO A 4 -14.02 11.40 -27.55
C PRO A 4 -13.93 10.68 -26.20
N VAL A 5 -13.04 11.16 -25.34
CA VAL A 5 -12.71 10.60 -23.99
C VAL A 5 -13.96 10.36 -23.13
N SER A 6 -15.05 11.09 -23.35
CA SER A 6 -16.32 10.92 -22.63
C SER A 6 -17.02 9.58 -22.92
N LEU A 7 -16.87 9.03 -24.12
CA LEU A 7 -17.53 7.77 -24.50
C LEU A 7 -16.80 6.55 -23.91
N GLU A 8 -15.46 6.62 -23.80
CA GLU A 8 -14.67 5.57 -23.16
C GLU A 8 -15.00 5.42 -21.67
N ASN A 9 -15.27 6.53 -20.99
CA ASN A 9 -15.60 6.56 -19.56
C ASN A 9 -17.03 6.08 -19.26
N GLU A 10 -17.99 6.33 -20.16
CA GLU A 10 -19.36 5.82 -20.02
C GLU A 10 -19.39 4.28 -20.20
N SER A 11 -18.69 3.77 -21.22
CA SER A 11 -18.57 2.32 -21.44
C SER A 11 -17.83 1.63 -20.28
N SER A 12 -16.79 2.25 -19.71
CA SER A 12 -16.07 1.66 -18.58
C SER A 12 -16.93 1.55 -17.31
N MET A 13 -17.72 2.58 -17.00
CA MET A 13 -18.65 2.55 -15.87
C MET A 13 -19.79 1.53 -16.06
N SER A 14 -20.29 1.41 -17.30
CA SER A 14 -21.34 0.43 -17.62
C SER A 14 -20.83 -0.99 -17.42
N VAL A 15 -19.64 -1.33 -17.90
CA VAL A 15 -19.06 -2.68 -17.80
C VAL A 15 -18.83 -3.09 -16.32
N LYS A 16 -18.37 -2.16 -15.48
CA LYS A 16 -18.18 -2.43 -14.03
C LYS A 16 -19.48 -2.69 -13.28
N SER A 17 -20.59 -2.14 -13.77
CA SER A 17 -21.90 -2.36 -13.14
C SER A 17 -22.42 -3.79 -13.33
N PHE A 18 -21.93 -4.51 -14.34
CA PHE A 18 -22.36 -5.87 -14.67
C PHE A 18 -21.40 -6.96 -14.19
N ILE A 19 -20.17 -6.62 -13.78
CA ILE A 19 -19.15 -7.59 -13.36
C ILE A 19 -18.81 -7.35 -11.89
N SER A 20 -19.11 -8.34 -11.05
CA SER A 20 -18.73 -8.31 -9.63
C SER A 20 -17.21 -8.49 -9.45
N PRO A 21 -16.58 -7.96 -8.38
CA PRO A 21 -15.19 -8.27 -8.05
C PRO A 21 -14.92 -9.78 -7.98
N ASP A 22 -15.88 -10.56 -7.47
CA ASP A 22 -15.76 -12.02 -7.39
C ASP A 22 -15.74 -12.66 -8.79
N ASP A 23 -16.55 -12.15 -9.73
CA ASP A 23 -16.57 -12.63 -11.12
C ASP A 23 -15.24 -12.34 -11.83
N PHE A 24 -14.61 -11.20 -11.51
CA PHE A 24 -13.30 -10.85 -12.02
C PHE A 24 -12.22 -11.82 -11.52
N THR A 25 -12.20 -12.13 -10.22
CA THR A 25 -11.28 -13.14 -9.66
C THR A 25 -11.54 -14.53 -10.23
N GLN A 26 -12.80 -14.92 -10.43
CA GLN A 26 -13.13 -16.19 -11.08
C GLN A 26 -12.61 -16.25 -12.52
N LEU A 27 -12.75 -15.15 -13.27
CA LEU A 27 -12.23 -15.03 -14.63
C LEU A 27 -10.70 -15.12 -14.65
N GLU A 28 -10.01 -14.44 -13.73
CA GLU A 28 -8.55 -14.48 -13.57
C GLU A 28 -8.07 -15.93 -13.35
N VAL A 29 -8.60 -16.59 -12.31
CA VAL A 29 -8.28 -17.99 -11.95
C VAL A 29 -8.51 -18.94 -13.13
N TYR A 30 -9.59 -18.73 -13.90
CA TYR A 30 -9.85 -19.53 -15.10
C TYR A 30 -8.84 -19.27 -16.21
N THR A 31 -8.47 -18.00 -16.47
CA THR A 31 -7.52 -17.69 -17.53
C THR A 31 -6.11 -18.23 -17.25
N GLU A 32 -5.71 -18.26 -15.99
CA GLU A 32 -4.44 -18.82 -15.52
C GLU A 32 -4.44 -20.35 -15.55
N ASN A 33 -5.37 -20.97 -14.84
CA ASN A 33 -5.37 -22.42 -14.63
C ASN A 33 -6.02 -23.19 -15.79
N GLY A 34 -7.05 -22.63 -16.43
CA GLY A 34 -7.67 -23.18 -17.64
C GLY A 34 -8.41 -24.52 -17.49
N ILE A 35 -8.62 -24.99 -16.25
CA ILE A 35 -9.08 -26.36 -15.99
C ILE A 35 -10.61 -26.48 -15.95
N ASP A 36 -11.33 -25.47 -15.45
CA ASP A 36 -12.75 -25.62 -15.16
C ASP A 36 -13.60 -24.53 -15.81
N TYR A 37 -14.22 -24.86 -16.95
CA TYR A 37 -15.12 -23.96 -17.67
C TYR A 37 -16.41 -23.68 -16.87
N GLY A 38 -16.80 -24.59 -15.96
CA GLY A 38 -18.02 -24.49 -15.17
C GLY A 38 -18.03 -23.22 -14.31
N LYS A 39 -16.86 -22.82 -13.81
CA LYS A 39 -16.71 -21.64 -12.95
C LYS A 39 -16.97 -20.31 -13.66
N VAL A 40 -16.72 -20.23 -14.96
CA VAL A 40 -16.93 -19.00 -15.74
C VAL A 40 -18.24 -19.04 -16.52
N ARG A 41 -18.93 -20.20 -16.55
CA ARG A 41 -20.14 -20.43 -17.35
C ARG A 41 -21.21 -19.37 -17.14
N ASP A 42 -21.40 -18.92 -15.90
CA ASP A 42 -22.43 -17.94 -15.55
C ASP A 42 -22.08 -16.51 -15.99
N LEU A 43 -20.79 -16.22 -16.13
CA LEU A 43 -20.27 -14.93 -16.59
C LEU A 43 -20.27 -14.82 -18.12
N VAL A 44 -20.17 -15.94 -18.85
CA VAL A 44 -20.08 -15.94 -20.33
C VAL A 44 -21.23 -15.18 -21.02
N PRO A 45 -22.51 -15.33 -20.63
CA PRO A 45 -23.61 -14.63 -21.27
C PRO A 45 -23.48 -13.11 -21.15
N VAL A 46 -23.06 -12.61 -19.99
CA VAL A 46 -22.86 -11.18 -19.73
C VAL A 46 -21.72 -10.64 -20.59
N LEU A 47 -20.57 -11.32 -20.59
CA LEU A 47 -19.43 -10.94 -21.44
C LEU A 47 -19.77 -10.97 -22.94
N ALA A 48 -20.54 -11.97 -23.37
CA ALA A 48 -20.98 -12.07 -24.75
C ALA A 48 -21.92 -10.92 -25.13
N GLN A 49 -22.89 -10.56 -24.28
CA GLN A 49 -23.76 -9.41 -24.51
C GLN A 49 -22.95 -8.12 -24.64
N CYS A 50 -22.07 -7.83 -23.68
CA CYS A 50 -21.24 -6.62 -23.73
C CYS A 50 -20.33 -6.57 -24.97
N TYR A 51 -19.87 -7.73 -25.45
CA TYR A 51 -19.08 -7.82 -26.67
C TYR A 51 -19.92 -7.51 -27.92
N PHE A 52 -21.07 -8.15 -28.09
CA PHE A 52 -21.93 -7.98 -29.27
C PHE A 52 -22.70 -6.65 -29.27
N GLU A 53 -22.83 -5.99 -28.13
CA GLU A 53 -23.31 -4.61 -28.02
C GLU A 53 -22.21 -3.55 -28.30
N GLU A 54 -21.02 -3.98 -28.72
CA GLU A 54 -19.86 -3.12 -29.01
C GLU A 54 -19.39 -2.26 -27.81
N LYS A 55 -19.80 -2.60 -26.58
CA LYS A 55 -19.36 -1.93 -25.34
C LYS A 55 -17.91 -2.27 -24.98
N LEU A 56 -17.45 -3.44 -25.43
CA LEU A 56 -16.08 -3.92 -25.21
C LEU A 56 -15.30 -3.85 -26.53
N PRO A 57 -14.34 -2.92 -26.69
CA PRO A 57 -13.52 -2.76 -27.90
C PRO A 57 -12.44 -3.84 -28.01
N ILE A 58 -12.84 -5.10 -27.95
CA ILE A 58 -11.96 -6.27 -28.04
C ILE A 58 -12.00 -6.80 -29.48
N THR A 59 -10.85 -7.11 -30.05
CA THR A 59 -10.80 -7.73 -31.38
C THR A 59 -10.77 -9.25 -31.25
N LEU A 60 -11.81 -9.92 -31.73
CA LEU A 60 -11.88 -11.39 -31.81
C LEU A 60 -11.79 -11.85 -33.26
N SER A 61 -11.19 -13.02 -33.49
CA SER A 61 -11.30 -13.64 -34.81
C SER A 61 -12.73 -14.12 -35.06
N HIS A 62 -13.14 -14.25 -36.33
CA HIS A 62 -14.48 -14.74 -36.69
C HIS A 62 -14.85 -16.03 -35.95
N LEU A 63 -13.92 -16.98 -35.89
CA LEU A 63 -14.16 -18.25 -35.18
C LEU A 63 -14.30 -18.06 -33.66
N GLN A 64 -13.50 -17.17 -33.06
CA GLN A 64 -13.58 -16.84 -31.64
C GLN A 64 -14.93 -16.18 -31.29
N ALA A 65 -15.39 -15.25 -32.13
CA ALA A 65 -16.67 -14.59 -31.97
C ALA A 65 -17.83 -15.59 -32.12
N SER A 66 -17.77 -16.50 -33.11
CA SER A 66 -18.79 -17.55 -33.27
C SER A 66 -18.86 -18.49 -32.08
N ILE A 67 -17.72 -18.88 -31.50
CA ILE A 67 -17.70 -19.72 -30.29
C ILE A 67 -18.30 -18.97 -29.10
N LEU A 68 -17.95 -17.69 -28.92
CA LEU A 68 -18.54 -16.83 -27.88
C LEU A 68 -20.06 -16.68 -28.06
N LEU A 69 -20.53 -16.54 -29.29
CA LEU A 69 -21.96 -16.48 -29.63
C LEU A 69 -22.68 -17.77 -29.22
N CYS A 70 -22.12 -18.92 -29.61
CA CYS A 70 -22.72 -20.22 -29.33
C CYS A 70 -22.76 -20.54 -27.83
N MET A 71 -21.67 -20.26 -27.10
CA MET A 71 -21.56 -20.58 -25.68
C MET A 71 -22.26 -19.53 -24.78
N GLY A 72 -22.20 -18.26 -25.15
CA GLY A 72 -22.72 -17.16 -24.34
C GLY A 72 -24.19 -16.85 -24.60
N LEU A 73 -24.51 -16.42 -25.84
CA LEU A 73 -25.87 -15.97 -26.18
C LEU A 73 -26.81 -17.13 -26.48
N GLN A 74 -26.35 -18.13 -27.22
CA GLN A 74 -27.18 -19.30 -27.57
C GLN A 74 -27.21 -20.36 -26.47
N ARG A 75 -26.28 -20.29 -25.49
CA ARG A 75 -26.16 -21.23 -24.37
C ARG A 75 -26.07 -22.70 -24.79
N ASN A 76 -25.47 -22.95 -25.96
CA ASN A 76 -25.28 -24.31 -26.47
C ASN A 76 -24.18 -25.04 -25.71
N ASP A 77 -24.37 -26.34 -25.50
CA ASP A 77 -23.33 -27.20 -24.93
C ASP A 77 -22.19 -27.43 -25.93
N ILE A 78 -21.01 -27.75 -25.39
CA ILE A 78 -19.79 -27.96 -26.18
C ILE A 78 -20.01 -29.06 -27.23
N THR A 79 -20.72 -30.13 -26.90
CA THR A 79 -21.05 -31.24 -27.81
C THR A 79 -21.84 -30.78 -29.04
N TYR A 80 -22.73 -29.80 -28.89
CA TYR A 80 -23.49 -29.23 -30.00
C TYR A 80 -22.59 -28.40 -30.93
N ILE A 81 -21.64 -27.67 -30.34
CA ILE A 81 -20.67 -26.83 -31.07
C ILE A 81 -19.68 -27.71 -31.85
N GLU A 82 -19.25 -28.84 -31.28
CA GLU A 82 -18.41 -29.84 -31.96
C GLU A 82 -19.06 -30.30 -33.28
N GLY A 83 -20.35 -30.67 -33.24
CA GLY A 83 -21.09 -31.08 -34.43
C GLY A 83 -21.31 -29.94 -35.44
N SER A 84 -21.61 -28.74 -34.95
CA SER A 84 -21.93 -27.58 -35.80
C SER A 84 -20.72 -27.02 -36.52
N MET A 85 -19.58 -26.91 -35.82
CA MET A 85 -18.35 -26.31 -36.37
C MET A 85 -17.34 -27.34 -36.89
N LYS A 86 -17.59 -28.64 -36.66
CA LYS A 86 -16.66 -29.74 -37.01
C LYS A 86 -15.27 -29.54 -36.39
N LEU A 87 -15.23 -29.06 -35.15
CA LEU A 87 -14.01 -28.84 -34.38
C LEU A 87 -13.93 -29.83 -33.23
N GLU A 88 -12.71 -30.18 -32.83
CA GLU A 88 -12.49 -31.01 -31.65
C GLU A 88 -12.77 -30.23 -30.37
N ARG A 89 -13.36 -30.87 -29.34
CA ARG A 89 -13.59 -30.30 -28.00
C ARG A 89 -12.44 -29.46 -27.47
N GLN A 90 -11.21 -30.00 -27.56
CA GLN A 90 -10.01 -29.36 -27.04
C GLN A 90 -9.71 -28.04 -27.75
N GLN A 91 -9.98 -27.96 -29.06
CA GLN A 91 -9.80 -26.74 -29.85
C GLN A 91 -10.83 -25.67 -29.48
N ILE A 92 -12.09 -26.06 -29.28
CA ILE A 92 -13.17 -25.16 -28.84
C ILE A 92 -12.82 -24.54 -27.49
N LEU A 93 -12.43 -25.37 -26.52
CA LEU A 93 -12.01 -24.92 -25.19
C LEU A 93 -10.76 -24.02 -25.25
N SER A 94 -9.79 -24.35 -26.10
CA SER A 94 -8.59 -23.53 -26.31
C SER A 94 -8.92 -22.15 -26.89
N LEU A 95 -9.79 -22.10 -27.90
CA LEU A 95 -10.28 -20.85 -28.51
C LEU A 95 -11.07 -20.02 -27.49
N PHE A 96 -11.97 -20.66 -26.75
CA PHE A 96 -12.73 -20.02 -25.69
C PHE A 96 -11.83 -19.45 -24.59
N ARG A 97 -10.81 -20.19 -24.13
CA ARG A 97 -9.82 -19.69 -23.16
C ARG A 97 -9.06 -18.48 -23.70
N LYS A 98 -8.68 -18.47 -24.99
CA LYS A 98 -8.04 -17.29 -25.62
C LYS A 98 -8.96 -16.07 -25.62
N VAL A 99 -10.25 -16.27 -25.82
CA VAL A 99 -11.26 -15.20 -25.72
C VAL A 99 -11.34 -14.67 -24.30
N MET A 100 -11.45 -15.56 -23.30
CA MET A 100 -11.49 -15.16 -21.88
C MET A 100 -10.23 -14.41 -21.43
N LYS A 101 -9.05 -14.80 -21.92
CA LYS A 101 -7.80 -14.04 -21.68
C LYS A 101 -7.84 -12.61 -22.21
N LYS A 102 -8.47 -12.40 -23.37
CA LYS A 102 -8.64 -11.05 -23.94
C LYS A 102 -9.60 -10.20 -23.10
N PHE A 103 -10.70 -10.79 -22.64
CA PHE A 103 -11.62 -10.12 -21.71
C PHE A 103 -10.93 -9.74 -20.41
N HIS A 104 -10.26 -10.70 -19.76
CA HIS A 104 -9.53 -10.44 -18.52
C HIS A 104 -8.50 -9.32 -18.69
N LYS A 105 -7.68 -9.38 -19.74
CA LYS A 105 -6.68 -8.34 -20.03
C LYS A 105 -7.33 -6.96 -20.18
N TYR A 106 -8.41 -6.88 -20.96
CA TYR A 106 -9.10 -5.60 -21.17
C TYR A 106 -9.66 -5.03 -19.87
N LEU A 107 -10.29 -5.86 -19.04
CA LEU A 107 -10.83 -5.45 -17.74
C LEU A 107 -9.71 -5.02 -16.78
N TYR A 108 -8.60 -5.74 -16.76
CA TYR A 108 -7.43 -5.40 -15.97
C TYR A 108 -6.81 -4.05 -16.40
N ASP A 109 -6.65 -3.84 -17.70
CA ASP A 109 -6.11 -2.58 -18.26
C ASP A 109 -7.04 -1.40 -17.91
N LEU A 110 -8.36 -1.63 -17.94
CA LEU A 110 -9.36 -0.63 -17.57
C LEU A 110 -9.27 -0.26 -16.08
N LEU A 111 -9.17 -1.27 -15.20
CA LEU A 111 -8.99 -1.06 -13.76
C LEU A 111 -7.70 -0.28 -13.48
N THR A 112 -6.58 -0.70 -14.08
CA THR A 112 -5.27 -0.06 -13.90
C THR A 112 -5.27 1.40 -14.35
N LYS A 113 -5.88 1.71 -15.50
CA LYS A 113 -6.00 3.09 -16.02
C LYS A 113 -6.75 4.01 -15.04
N GLU A 114 -7.77 3.49 -14.36
CA GLU A 114 -8.49 4.27 -13.34
C GLU A 114 -7.67 4.48 -12.08
N PHE A 115 -6.93 3.46 -11.62
CA PHE A 115 -6.01 3.62 -10.49
C PHE A 115 -4.94 4.67 -10.79
N ASP A 116 -4.31 4.62 -11.97
CA ASP A 116 -3.31 5.60 -12.39
C ASP A 116 -3.88 7.03 -12.47
N SER A 117 -5.14 7.17 -12.90
CA SER A 117 -5.82 8.46 -12.99
C SER A 117 -6.16 9.05 -11.60
N ASN A 118 -6.35 8.19 -10.60
CA ASN A 118 -6.66 8.58 -9.23
C ASN A 118 -5.39 8.81 -8.37
N PHE A 119 -4.21 8.40 -8.83
CA PHE A 119 -2.98 8.77 -8.18
C PHE A 119 -2.71 10.27 -8.36
N PRO A 120 -2.29 10.99 -7.30
CA PRO A 120 -1.82 12.35 -7.48
C PRO A 120 -0.66 12.30 -8.46
N GLN A 121 -0.85 12.91 -9.65
CA GLN A 121 0.22 13.07 -10.63
C GLN A 121 1.44 13.58 -9.86
N VAL A 122 2.56 12.88 -10.01
CA VAL A 122 3.85 13.30 -9.44
C VAL A 122 4.08 14.71 -9.96
N ARG A 123 3.75 15.71 -9.14
CA ARG A 123 4.11 17.08 -9.42
C ARG A 123 5.63 17.03 -9.43
N GLU A 124 6.22 17.43 -10.54
CA GLU A 124 7.65 17.67 -10.62
C GLU A 124 7.93 18.79 -9.63
N VAL A 125 8.18 18.42 -8.38
CA VAL A 125 8.64 19.34 -7.35
C VAL A 125 10.03 19.72 -7.83
N THR A 126 10.16 20.94 -8.34
CA THR A 126 11.48 21.51 -8.57
C THR A 126 12.22 21.47 -7.24
N LEU A 127 13.17 20.54 -7.12
CA LEU A 127 14.01 20.39 -5.94
C LEU A 127 14.96 21.60 -5.90
N LEU A 128 14.44 22.72 -5.39
CA LEU A 128 15.25 23.89 -5.11
C LEU A 128 16.14 23.56 -3.91
N PRO A 129 17.44 23.85 -3.97
CA PRO A 129 18.30 23.71 -2.81
C PRO A 129 17.73 24.57 -1.68
N HIS A 130 17.66 23.99 -0.49
CA HIS A 130 17.23 24.72 0.69
C HIS A 130 18.20 25.88 0.93
N SER A 131 17.69 27.04 1.32
CA SER A 131 18.52 28.24 1.54
C SER A 131 19.44 28.12 2.76
N VAL A 132 19.18 27.14 3.62
CA VAL A 132 19.92 26.86 4.86
C VAL A 132 20.57 25.49 4.72
N SER A 133 21.83 25.35 5.15
CA SER A 133 22.47 24.04 5.20
C SER A 133 21.83 23.18 6.30
N VAL A 134 21.83 21.86 6.12
CA VAL A 134 21.43 20.93 7.19
C VAL A 134 22.29 21.14 8.44
N ASP A 135 23.58 21.45 8.27
CA ASP A 135 24.48 21.72 9.40
C ASP A 135 24.07 22.98 10.17
N ASP A 136 23.65 24.04 9.47
CA ASP A 136 23.23 25.30 10.10
C ASP A 136 21.91 25.14 10.89
N ASP A 137 20.97 24.35 10.37
CA ASP A 137 19.69 24.05 11.02
C ASP A 137 19.89 23.19 12.29
N LEU A 138 20.80 22.21 12.21
CA LEU A 138 21.19 21.40 13.37
C LEU A 138 21.89 22.25 14.45
N ASP A 139 22.76 23.17 14.05
CA ASP A 139 23.44 24.09 14.97
C ASP A 139 22.48 25.09 15.63
N ASP A 140 21.49 25.60 14.90
CA ASP A 140 20.46 26.46 15.48
C ASP A 140 19.60 25.69 16.50
N GLY A 141 19.18 24.48 16.15
CA GLY A 141 18.49 23.58 17.08
C GLY A 141 19.32 23.27 18.34
N ALA A 142 20.63 23.03 18.20
CA ALA A 142 21.53 22.81 19.32
C ALA A 142 21.63 24.05 20.24
N LYS A 143 21.74 25.26 19.66
CA LYS A 143 21.78 26.51 20.43
C LYS A 143 20.49 26.72 21.22
N GLN A 144 19.33 26.49 20.60
CA GLN A 144 18.04 26.61 21.27
C GLN A 144 17.94 25.68 22.49
N VAL A 145 18.39 24.42 22.37
CA VAL A 145 18.40 23.47 23.50
C VAL A 145 19.38 23.90 24.61
N ILE A 146 20.56 24.37 24.25
CA ILE A 146 21.55 24.87 25.22
C ILE A 146 20.99 26.08 25.97
N GLU A 147 20.34 27.01 25.27
CA GLU A 147 19.77 28.21 25.86
C GLU A 147 18.58 27.88 26.79
N MET A 148 17.67 27.01 26.35
CA MET A 148 16.58 26.51 27.19
C MET A 148 17.11 25.84 28.46
N LYS A 149 18.10 24.94 28.32
CA LYS A 149 18.72 24.27 29.46
C LYS A 149 19.46 25.25 30.37
N LYS A 150 20.08 26.30 29.83
CA LYS A 150 20.75 27.34 30.62
C LYS A 150 19.73 28.13 31.42
N ILE A 151 18.58 28.49 30.84
CA ILE A 151 17.50 29.20 31.53
C ILE A 151 16.93 28.33 32.66
N GLU A 152 16.66 27.05 32.41
CA GLU A 152 16.23 26.10 33.44
C GLU A 152 17.27 25.98 34.57
N ASN A 153 18.56 25.90 34.25
CA ASN A 153 19.60 25.82 35.26
C ASN A 153 19.75 27.12 36.06
N ILE A 154 19.50 28.29 35.46
CA ILE A 154 19.54 29.58 36.18
C ILE A 154 18.42 29.65 37.23
N ASP A 155 17.22 29.14 36.91
CA ASP A 155 16.11 29.07 37.87
C ASP A 155 16.37 28.06 39.01
N VAL A 156 17.08 26.97 38.71
CA VAL A 156 17.52 25.99 39.71
C VAL A 156 18.68 26.51 40.58
N LEU A 157 19.56 27.35 40.01
CA LEU A 157 20.75 27.92 40.68
C LEU A 157 20.45 29.26 41.38
N ASN A 158 19.29 29.38 42.02
CA ASN A 158 18.98 30.55 42.83
C ASN A 158 19.98 30.64 44.02
N PRO A 159 20.71 31.76 44.17
CA PRO A 159 21.77 31.89 45.18
C PRO A 159 21.23 31.80 46.61
N GLU A 160 19.97 32.18 46.85
CA GLU A 160 19.31 32.06 48.16
C GLU A 160 19.08 30.58 48.57
N SER A 161 18.74 29.70 47.62
CA SER A 161 18.60 28.25 47.86
C SER A 161 19.92 27.51 47.96
N LEU A 162 21.03 28.11 47.51
CA LEU A 162 22.39 27.55 47.65
C LEU A 162 23.06 27.97 48.97
N GLN A 163 22.59 29.03 49.63
CA GLN A 163 23.11 29.46 50.94
C GLN A 163 22.86 28.42 52.05
N GLN A 164 21.78 27.63 51.97
CA GLN A 164 21.52 26.54 52.94
C GLN A 164 22.56 25.41 52.87
N PHE A 165 23.29 25.30 51.76
CA PHE A 165 24.37 24.34 51.56
C PHE A 165 25.76 25.00 51.65
N SER A 166 25.82 26.27 52.06
CA SER A 166 27.09 26.92 52.38
C SER A 166 27.71 26.19 53.57
N ILE A 167 28.84 25.52 53.32
CA ILE A 167 29.63 24.89 54.37
C ILE A 167 30.23 26.04 55.18
N ALA A 168 29.55 26.41 56.27
CA ALA A 168 30.15 27.26 57.28
C ALA A 168 31.38 26.51 57.81
N ASP A 169 32.50 27.22 57.88
CA ASP A 169 33.81 26.74 58.31
C ASP A 169 33.80 26.35 59.80
N ARG A 170 33.06 25.28 60.12
CA ARG A 170 32.99 24.63 61.43
C ARG A 170 33.77 23.33 61.32
N GLU A 171 35.09 23.48 61.27
CA GLU A 171 36.08 22.39 61.25
C GLU A 171 35.81 21.31 62.33
N ALA A 172 35.18 21.70 63.45
CA ALA A 172 34.94 20.82 64.59
C ALA A 172 33.93 19.67 64.35
N GLU A 173 32.86 19.87 63.57
CA GLU A 173 31.87 18.81 63.26
C GLU A 173 32.36 17.88 62.14
N PHE A 174 33.15 18.42 61.21
CA PHE A 174 33.76 17.66 60.13
C PHE A 174 34.86 16.71 60.67
N GLU A 175 35.71 17.20 61.57
CA GLU A 175 36.71 16.39 62.29
C GLU A 175 36.06 15.30 63.16
N HIS A 176 34.93 15.60 63.83
CA HIS A 176 34.20 14.60 64.62
C HIS A 176 33.69 13.44 63.74
N SER A 177 33.29 13.72 62.51
CA SER A 177 32.78 12.73 61.55
C SER A 177 33.92 11.88 60.94
N LEU A 178 35.09 12.47 60.70
CA LEU A 178 36.28 11.76 60.21
C LEU A 178 36.89 10.80 61.24
N ARG A 179 36.80 11.12 62.54
CA ARG A 179 37.29 10.24 63.61
C ARG A 179 36.52 8.92 63.73
N HIS A 180 35.30 8.86 63.20
CA HIS A 180 34.49 7.63 63.21
C HIS A 180 34.84 6.65 62.06
N CYS A 181 35.73 7.05 61.14
CA CYS A 181 36.08 6.32 59.92
C CYS A 181 37.56 5.87 59.86
N THR A 182 38.20 5.54 60.99
CA THR A 182 39.61 5.09 60.99
C THR A 182 39.78 3.57 60.87
N MET A 183 38.72 2.77 60.71
CA MET A 183 38.85 1.32 60.47
C MET A 183 38.01 0.87 59.26
N VAL A 184 38.64 0.90 58.09
CA VAL A 184 38.12 0.22 56.89
C VAL A 184 38.35 -1.28 57.09
N SER A 185 37.28 -2.05 57.28
CA SER A 185 37.37 -3.51 57.26
C SER A 185 37.60 -3.97 55.80
N PRO A 186 38.46 -4.96 55.54
CA PRO A 186 38.95 -5.28 54.19
C PRO A 186 37.90 -5.86 53.21
N SER A 187 36.64 -6.04 53.63
CA SER A 187 35.56 -6.56 52.78
C SER A 187 34.70 -5.50 52.06
N GLY A 188 35.05 -4.22 52.12
CA GLY A 188 34.48 -3.20 51.22
C GLY A 188 32.97 -2.96 51.32
N LEU A 189 32.28 -3.46 52.34
CA LEU A 189 30.87 -3.17 52.60
C LEU A 189 30.76 -2.08 53.66
N ILE A 190 30.18 -0.95 53.26
CA ILE A 190 29.90 0.20 54.12
C ILE A 190 28.37 0.31 54.20
N SER A 191 27.81 0.18 55.40
CA SER A 191 26.37 0.32 55.62
C SER A 191 26.10 1.65 56.32
N VAL A 192 25.25 2.48 55.72
CA VAL A 192 24.86 3.79 56.27
C VAL A 192 23.51 3.62 56.98
N LYS A 193 23.41 4.12 58.22
CA LYS A 193 22.14 4.14 58.95
C LYS A 193 21.31 5.33 58.49
N SER A 194 20.13 5.06 57.94
CA SER A 194 19.14 6.08 57.60
C SER A 194 18.36 6.46 58.85
N ASN A 195 18.50 7.71 59.30
CA ASN A 195 17.45 8.73 59.27
C ASN A 195 18.06 10.08 59.67
#